data_AF-A0A4Z0N595-F1
#
_entry.id   AF-A0A4Z0N595-F1
#
_cell.length_a   1.000
_cell.length_b   1.000
_cell.length_c   1.000
_cell.angle_alpha   90.00
_cell.angle_beta   90.00
_cell.angle_gamma   90.00
#
_symmetry.space_group_name_H-M   'P 1'
#
loop_
_entity.id
_entity.type
_entity.pdbx_description
1 polymer ?
#
loop_
_entity_poly.entity_id
_entity_poly.type
_entity_poly.pdbx_seq_one_letter_code
_entity_poly.pdbx_strand_id
1 'polypeptide(L)'
;MSIATPAPVEPTEPADSAAWSGGVAVRPASAWWVLIAGVIGLVASATLMIEKVEMLKNPAYVPSCSINPVLSCGSVMATPQASVFGFPNPLMGVAGFAVVVVTGVLAVAKIRLPRWYWAGLTLGVALGAVLVHWLIFQTLYRIGALCPYCMVVWSMTIPLLVVSASIALRPLAGNPVARVLYTWRWSIVALWFTAVILMILVRFWNYWSTLI
;
A
#
# COMPACT_ATOMS: atom_id res chain seq x y z
N MET A 1 -7.38 72.02 -23.53
CA MET A 1 -6.70 70.72 -23.70
C MET A 1 -6.85 69.99 -22.37
N SER A 2 -7.88 69.16 -22.23
CA SER A 2 -8.15 68.45 -20.97
C SER A 2 -7.42 67.10 -21.02
N ILE A 3 -6.45 66.91 -20.13
CA ILE A 3 -5.69 65.67 -20.02
C ILE A 3 -6.56 64.70 -19.22
N ALA A 4 -7.07 63.66 -19.88
CA ALA A 4 -7.80 62.58 -19.23
C ALA A 4 -6.81 61.72 -18.42
N THR A 5 -7.03 61.64 -17.11
CA THR A 5 -6.29 60.76 -16.21
C THR A 5 -6.61 59.30 -16.57
N PRO A 6 -5.62 58.40 -16.77
CA PRO A 6 -5.90 56.99 -17.01
C PRO A 6 -6.54 56.36 -15.77
N ALA A 7 -7.54 55.50 -16.00
CA ALA A 7 -8.25 54.80 -14.94
C ALA A 7 -7.30 53.87 -14.15
N PRO A 8 -7.55 53.64 -12.84
CA PRO A 8 -6.76 52.72 -12.03
C PRO A 8 -6.84 51.30 -12.61
N VAL A 9 -5.70 50.68 -12.84
CA VAL A 9 -5.62 49.25 -13.19
C VAL A 9 -5.85 48.46 -11.90
N GLU A 10 -7.02 47.81 -11.78
CA GLU A 10 -7.28 46.85 -10.71
C GLU A 10 -6.29 45.67 -10.81
N PRO A 11 -5.62 45.28 -9.72
CA PRO A 11 -4.78 44.10 -9.72
C PRO A 11 -5.64 42.86 -9.97
N THR A 12 -5.46 42.19 -11.10
CA THR A 12 -6.03 40.87 -11.34
C THR A 12 -5.41 39.90 -10.33
N GLU A 13 -6.15 39.51 -9.29
CA GLU A 13 -5.71 38.45 -8.39
C GLU A 13 -5.38 37.20 -9.23
N PRO A 14 -4.19 36.58 -9.06
CA PRO A 14 -3.87 35.37 -9.79
C PRO A 14 -4.84 34.26 -9.37
N ALA A 15 -5.56 33.71 -10.36
CA ALA A 15 -6.55 32.64 -10.24
C ALA A 15 -6.03 31.33 -9.60
N ASP A 16 -4.76 31.29 -9.22
CA ASP A 16 -4.08 30.12 -8.68
C ASP A 16 -4.28 29.93 -7.17
N SER A 17 -4.78 30.92 -6.43
CA SER A 17 -5.02 30.82 -4.98
C SER A 17 -6.23 29.95 -4.61
N ALA A 18 -7.18 29.77 -5.53
CA ALA A 18 -8.40 28.98 -5.31
C ALA A 18 -8.18 27.45 -5.41
N ALA A 19 -7.07 27.00 -6.02
CA ALA A 19 -6.79 25.56 -6.19
C ALA A 19 -6.29 24.86 -4.91
N TRP A 20 -5.83 25.63 -3.91
CA TRP A 20 -5.20 25.11 -2.69
C TRP A 20 -6.13 25.01 -1.48
N SER A 21 -7.37 25.49 -1.56
CA SER A 21 -8.25 25.68 -0.40
C SER A 21 -9.17 24.49 -0.05
N GLY A 22 -9.04 23.35 -0.75
CA GLY A 22 -9.93 22.20 -0.60
C GLY A 22 -9.29 20.95 0.02
N GLY A 23 -8.65 21.03 1.19
CA GLY A 23 -8.11 19.85 1.87
C GLY A 23 -9.21 18.83 2.23
N VAL A 24 -8.93 17.53 2.08
CA VAL A 24 -9.93 16.47 2.28
C VAL A 24 -10.10 16.16 3.77
N ALA A 25 -11.33 16.27 4.27
CA ALA A 25 -11.67 15.84 5.62
C ALA A 25 -11.78 14.31 5.70
N VAL A 26 -10.87 13.67 6.44
CA VAL A 26 -10.86 12.20 6.65
C VAL A 26 -11.69 11.84 7.87
N ARG A 27 -12.47 10.75 7.79
CA ARG A 27 -13.23 10.24 8.94
C ARG A 27 -12.24 9.66 9.98
N PRO A 28 -12.45 9.84 11.29
CA PRO A 28 -11.52 9.35 12.32
C PRO A 28 -11.16 7.87 12.17
N ALA A 29 -12.15 7.01 11.90
CA ALA A 29 -11.93 5.59 11.69
C ALA A 29 -10.99 5.30 10.50
N SER A 30 -11.13 6.03 9.39
CA SER A 30 -10.25 5.87 8.22
C SER A 30 -8.85 6.41 8.49
N ALA A 31 -8.71 7.50 9.25
CA ALA A 31 -7.42 8.05 9.64
C ALA A 31 -6.62 7.07 10.52
N TRP A 32 -7.26 6.54 11.56
CA TRP A 32 -6.66 5.52 12.42
C TRP A 32 -6.32 4.24 11.66
N TRP A 33 -7.19 3.79 10.75
CA TRP A 33 -6.90 2.63 9.91
C TRP A 33 -5.66 2.82 9.04
N VAL A 34 -5.53 3.98 8.36
CA VAL A 34 -4.34 4.30 7.55
C VAL A 34 -3.08 4.27 8.40
N LEU A 35 -3.12 4.83 9.61
CA LEU A 35 -1.99 4.81 10.54
C LEU A 35 -1.63 3.38 10.96
N ILE A 36 -2.61 2.58 11.39
CA ILE A 36 -2.40 1.19 11.83
C ILE A 36 -1.83 0.34 10.69
N ALA A 37 -2.41 0.41 9.50
CA ALA A 37 -1.93 -0.30 8.32
C ALA A 37 -0.51 0.15 7.94
N GLY A 38 -0.23 1.45 8.03
CA GLY A 38 1.10 2.02 7.84
C GLY A 38 2.13 1.44 8.81
N VAL A 39 1.83 1.43 10.11
CA VAL A 39 2.74 0.94 11.16
C VAL A 39 3.00 -0.56 10.99
N ILE A 40 1.95 -1.36 10.80
CA ILE A 40 2.08 -2.82 10.62
C ILE A 40 2.92 -3.12 9.36
N GLY A 41 2.60 -2.47 8.23
CA GLY A 41 3.34 -2.65 6.99
C GLY A 41 4.80 -2.19 7.10
N LEU A 42 5.06 -1.09 7.81
CA LEU A 42 6.41 -0.58 8.05
C LEU A 42 7.22 -1.55 8.90
N VAL A 43 6.67 -2.05 10.01
CA VAL A 43 7.34 -3.03 10.89
C VAL A 43 7.65 -4.31 10.11
N ALA A 44 6.69 -4.85 9.35
CA ALA A 44 6.90 -6.04 8.54
C ALA A 44 7.97 -5.84 7.46
N SER A 45 7.95 -4.70 6.76
CA SER A 45 8.93 -4.38 5.71
C SER A 45 10.32 -4.12 6.28
N ALA A 46 10.42 -3.43 7.41
CA ALA A 46 11.67 -3.18 8.10
C ALA A 46 12.28 -4.48 8.61
N THR A 47 11.47 -5.36 9.19
CA THR A 47 11.91 -6.68 9.63
C THR A 47 12.43 -7.49 8.45
N LEU A 48 11.69 -7.54 7.32
CA LEU A 48 12.17 -8.19 6.10
C LEU A 48 13.50 -7.62 5.58
N MET A 49 13.69 -6.31 5.67
CA MET A 49 14.95 -5.68 5.28
C MET A 49 16.09 -6.12 6.20
N ILE A 50 15.87 -6.17 7.51
CA ILE A 50 16.86 -6.64 8.49
C ILE A 50 17.22 -8.10 8.22
N GLU A 51 16.22 -8.97 8.04
CA GLU A 51 16.41 -10.39 7.72
C GLU A 51 17.23 -10.57 6.43
N LYS A 52 16.95 -9.75 5.41
CA LYS A 52 17.71 -9.77 4.15
C LYS A 52 19.15 -9.34 4.34
N VAL A 53 19.40 -8.31 5.14
CA VAL A 53 20.76 -7.85 5.47
C VAL A 53 21.54 -8.93 6.22
N GLU A 54 20.90 -9.62 7.16
CA GLU A 54 21.56 -10.67 7.93
C GLU A 54 21.90 -11.90 7.07
N MET A 55 21.00 -12.28 6.16
CA MET A 55 21.30 -13.31 5.14
C MET A 55 22.48 -12.93 4.22
N LEU A 56 22.65 -11.64 3.91
CA LEU A 56 23.76 -11.17 3.09
C LEU A 56 25.10 -11.20 3.85
N LYS A 57 25.07 -11.02 5.18
CA LYS A 57 26.27 -11.11 6.03
C LYS A 57 26.66 -12.56 6.32
N ASN A 58 25.67 -13.41 6.56
CA ASN A 58 25.87 -14.81 6.92
C ASN A 58 24.97 -15.71 6.05
N PRO A 59 25.53 -16.40 5.05
CA PRO A 59 24.77 -17.32 4.20
C PRO A 59 24.11 -18.50 4.95
N ALA A 60 24.59 -18.84 6.15
CA ALA A 60 24.00 -19.88 7.00
C ALA A 60 22.89 -19.35 7.92
N TYR A 61 22.57 -18.05 7.88
CA TYR A 61 21.52 -17.47 8.69
C TYR A 61 20.13 -17.95 8.27
N VAL A 62 19.33 -18.37 9.25
CA VAL A 62 17.95 -18.81 9.05
C VAL A 62 17.01 -17.69 9.51
N PRO A 63 16.25 -17.07 8.60
CA PRO A 63 15.33 -15.99 8.96
C PRO A 63 14.27 -16.40 9.98
N SER A 64 13.85 -15.48 10.85
CA SER A 64 12.84 -15.76 11.89
C SER A 64 11.49 -16.22 11.34
N CYS A 65 11.19 -15.84 10.09
CA CYS A 65 9.95 -16.21 9.40
C CYS A 65 10.10 -17.45 8.51
N SER A 66 11.21 -18.19 8.61
CA SER A 66 11.40 -19.52 8.02
C SER A 66 11.04 -20.59 9.04
N ILE A 67 9.77 -21.01 9.04
CA ILE A 67 9.19 -21.91 10.05
C ILE A 67 9.19 -23.36 9.55
N ASN A 68 8.89 -23.56 8.27
CA ASN A 68 8.82 -24.87 7.65
C ASN A 68 9.14 -24.75 6.14
N PRO A 69 9.24 -25.87 5.39
CA PRO A 69 9.59 -25.82 3.97
C PRO A 69 8.62 -24.99 3.10
N VAL A 70 7.35 -24.89 3.49
CA VAL A 70 6.33 -24.09 2.80
C VAL A 70 6.37 -22.63 3.23
N LEU A 71 6.50 -22.35 4.52
CA LEU A 71 6.62 -21.03 5.13
C LEU A 71 8.10 -20.69 5.32
N SER A 72 8.78 -20.39 4.22
CA SER A 72 10.22 -20.10 4.19
C SER A 72 10.50 -18.75 3.54
N CYS A 73 10.87 -17.78 4.37
CA CYS A 73 11.35 -16.49 3.88
C CYS A 73 12.68 -16.60 3.15
N GLY A 74 13.57 -17.48 3.61
CA GLY A 74 14.91 -17.64 3.05
C GLY A 74 14.88 -18.04 1.57
N SER A 75 14.04 -19.02 1.22
CA SER A 75 13.90 -19.49 -0.17
C SER A 75 13.34 -18.39 -1.09
N VAL A 76 12.39 -17.58 -0.59
CA VAL A 76 11.82 -16.46 -1.34
C VAL A 76 12.83 -15.33 -1.52
N MET A 77 13.54 -14.95 -0.45
CA MET A 77 14.48 -13.83 -0.47
C MET A 77 15.76 -14.12 -1.24
N ALA A 78 16.14 -15.39 -1.41
CA ALA A 78 17.28 -15.79 -2.23
C ALA A 78 17.02 -15.64 -3.73
N THR A 79 15.77 -15.44 -4.15
CA THR A 79 15.43 -15.37 -5.58
C THR A 79 15.69 -13.99 -6.21
N PRO A 80 16.00 -13.93 -7.53
CA PRO A 80 16.10 -12.64 -8.25
C PRO A 80 14.82 -11.81 -8.20
N GLN A 81 13.66 -12.45 -8.06
CA GLN A 81 12.35 -11.81 -7.92
C GLN A 81 12.26 -10.97 -6.64
N ALA A 82 13.12 -11.22 -5.63
CA ALA A 82 13.20 -10.42 -4.42
C ALA A 82 13.93 -9.07 -4.62
N SER A 83 14.50 -8.82 -5.80
CA SER A 83 15.21 -7.58 -6.16
C SER A 83 14.95 -7.16 -7.61
N VAL A 84 13.68 -7.04 -8.01
CA VAL A 84 13.26 -6.80 -9.41
C VAL A 84 13.84 -5.51 -9.98
N PHE A 85 13.97 -4.48 -9.15
CA PHE A 85 14.47 -3.16 -9.55
C PHE A 85 15.97 -2.97 -9.26
N GLY A 86 16.71 -4.06 -9.06
CA GLY A 86 18.15 -4.03 -8.75
C GLY A 86 18.47 -3.78 -7.28
N PHE A 87 17.47 -3.53 -6.44
CA PHE A 87 17.59 -3.40 -4.99
C PHE A 87 16.54 -4.29 -4.28
N PRO A 88 16.73 -4.64 -3.00
CA PRO A 88 15.79 -5.49 -2.27
C PRO A 88 14.38 -4.90 -2.21
N ASN A 89 13.36 -5.66 -2.63
CA ASN A 89 11.97 -5.23 -2.58
C ASN A 89 11.50 -4.74 -1.19
N PRO A 90 11.95 -5.30 -0.04
CA PRO A 90 11.59 -4.78 1.28
C PRO A 90 11.91 -3.29 1.47
N LEU A 91 12.92 -2.76 0.77
CA LEU A 91 13.27 -1.33 0.83
C LEU A 91 12.15 -0.42 0.27
N MET A 92 11.50 -0.83 -0.82
CA MET A 92 10.29 -0.14 -1.33
C MET A 92 9.17 -0.18 -0.30
N GLY A 93 9.01 -1.32 0.40
CA GLY A 93 8.03 -1.45 1.48
C GLY A 93 8.31 -0.44 2.60
N VAL A 94 9.54 -0.37 3.07
CA VAL A 94 9.95 0.59 4.12
C VAL A 94 9.65 2.03 3.68
N ALA A 95 10.07 2.42 2.47
CA ALA A 95 9.82 3.77 1.96
C ALA A 95 8.32 4.08 1.81
N GLY A 96 7.56 3.17 1.20
CA GLY A 96 6.13 3.33 0.96
C GLY A 96 5.33 3.40 2.26
N PHE A 97 5.54 2.46 3.17
CA PHE A 97 4.81 2.44 4.44
C PHE A 97 5.24 3.57 5.38
N ALA A 98 6.47 4.08 5.30
CA ALA A 98 6.86 5.28 6.04
C ALA A 98 6.01 6.50 5.61
N VAL A 99 5.78 6.68 4.31
CA VAL A 99 4.88 7.72 3.78
C VAL A 99 3.45 7.51 4.28
N VAL A 100 2.96 6.26 4.32
CA VAL A 100 1.63 5.91 4.84
C VAL A 100 1.52 6.24 6.34
N VAL A 101 2.54 5.94 7.14
CA VAL A 101 2.57 6.28 8.58
C VAL A 101 2.49 7.79 8.76
N VAL A 102 3.32 8.56 8.06
CA VAL A 102 3.28 10.03 8.12
C VAL A 102 1.90 10.54 7.71
N THR A 103 1.33 10.01 6.62
CA THR A 103 -0.04 10.35 6.20
C THR A 103 -1.06 10.05 7.29
N GLY A 104 -0.96 8.88 7.93
CA GLY A 104 -1.84 8.44 9.00
C GLY A 104 -1.77 9.38 10.22
N VAL A 105 -0.55 9.76 10.63
CA VAL A 105 -0.33 10.73 11.73
C VAL A 105 -0.98 12.07 11.39
N LEU A 106 -0.74 12.61 10.20
CA LEU A 106 -1.34 13.87 9.75
C LEU A 106 -2.87 13.79 9.72
N ALA A 107 -3.42 12.68 9.22
CA ALA A 107 -4.86 12.46 9.17
C ALA A 107 -5.49 12.33 10.56
N VAL A 108 -4.84 11.65 11.51
CA VAL A 108 -5.28 11.54 12.92
C VAL A 108 -5.21 12.89 13.63
N ALA A 109 -4.17 13.69 13.34
CA ALA A 109 -4.04 15.08 13.79
C ALA A 109 -5.05 16.04 13.13
N LYS A 110 -5.96 15.52 12.27
CA LYS A 110 -7.00 16.27 11.55
C LYS A 110 -6.43 17.31 10.57
N ILE A 111 -5.18 17.15 10.14
CA ILE A 111 -4.57 17.98 9.11
C ILE A 111 -5.21 17.63 7.77
N ARG A 112 -5.77 18.64 7.10
CA ARG A 112 -6.48 18.47 5.83
C ARG A 112 -5.48 18.46 4.68
N LEU A 113 -5.08 17.26 4.27
CA LEU A 113 -4.20 17.07 3.12
C LEU A 113 -4.93 17.37 1.80
N PRO A 114 -4.23 17.95 0.80
CA PRO A 114 -4.82 18.27 -0.49
C PRO A 114 -5.20 17.00 -1.26
N ARG A 115 -6.10 17.14 -2.22
CA ARG A 115 -6.66 16.01 -2.98
C ARG A 115 -5.61 15.28 -3.83
N TRP A 116 -4.70 16.03 -4.43
CA TRP A 116 -3.62 15.45 -5.23
C TRP A 116 -2.72 14.52 -4.40
N TYR A 117 -2.54 14.81 -3.10
CA TYR A 117 -1.77 13.98 -2.20
C TYR A 117 -2.44 12.62 -1.99
N TRP A 118 -3.76 12.62 -1.72
CA TRP A 118 -4.52 11.38 -1.59
C TRP A 118 -4.58 10.59 -2.90
N ALA A 119 -4.65 11.26 -4.05
CA ALA A 119 -4.58 10.61 -5.36
C ALA A 119 -3.20 9.98 -5.59
N GLY A 120 -2.11 10.69 -5.30
CA GLY A 120 -0.74 10.19 -5.38
C GLY A 120 -0.50 9.00 -4.45
N LEU A 121 -0.99 9.07 -3.21
CA LEU A 121 -0.94 7.95 -2.27
C LEU A 121 -1.70 6.74 -2.81
N THR A 122 -2.93 6.94 -3.31
CA THR A 122 -3.74 5.85 -3.89
C THR A 122 -3.02 5.22 -5.08
N LEU A 123 -2.43 6.03 -5.96
CA LEU A 123 -1.65 5.54 -7.10
C LEU A 123 -0.43 4.73 -6.64
N GLY A 124 0.32 5.22 -5.65
CA GLY A 124 1.46 4.50 -5.09
C GLY A 124 1.07 3.16 -4.48
N VAL A 125 -0.02 3.13 -3.70
CA VAL A 125 -0.55 1.89 -3.12
C VAL A 125 -1.09 0.95 -4.22
N ALA A 126 -1.68 1.47 -5.30
CA ALA A 126 -2.13 0.67 -6.43
C ALA A 126 -0.96 0.00 -7.17
N LEU A 127 0.12 0.74 -7.41
CA LEU A 127 1.36 0.18 -7.98
C LEU A 127 1.95 -0.89 -7.04
N GLY A 128 1.97 -0.62 -5.73
CA GLY A 128 2.36 -1.60 -4.72
C GLY A 128 1.48 -2.85 -4.73
N ALA A 129 0.17 -2.70 -4.90
CA ALA A 129 -0.76 -3.81 -5.03
C ALA A 129 -0.45 -4.65 -6.27
N VAL A 130 -0.22 -4.03 -7.43
CA VAL A 130 0.17 -4.75 -8.66
C VAL A 130 1.45 -5.56 -8.45
N LEU A 131 2.49 -4.94 -7.86
CA LEU A 131 3.75 -5.62 -7.55
C LEU A 131 3.54 -6.82 -6.62
N VAL A 132 2.73 -6.64 -5.58
CA VAL A 132 2.34 -7.69 -4.64
C VAL A 132 1.65 -8.86 -5.34
N HIS A 133 0.70 -8.60 -6.25
CA HIS A 133 0.01 -9.66 -6.99
C HIS A 133 0.96 -10.49 -7.82
N TRP A 134 1.90 -9.81 -8.48
CA TRP A 134 2.95 -10.49 -9.22
C TRP A 134 3.84 -11.33 -8.30
N LEU A 135 4.25 -10.82 -7.13
CA LEU A 135 5.05 -11.57 -6.16
C LEU A 135 4.31 -12.77 -5.56
N ILE A 136 2.99 -12.67 -5.31
CA ILE A 136 2.16 -13.81 -4.87
C ILE A 136 2.19 -14.91 -5.94
N PHE A 137 2.04 -14.54 -7.20
CA PHE A 137 2.13 -15.51 -8.29
C PHE A 137 3.51 -16.19 -8.35
N GLN A 138 4.60 -15.42 -8.22
CA GLN A 138 5.95 -15.98 -8.21
C GLN A 138 6.15 -16.94 -7.04
N THR A 139 5.77 -16.54 -5.82
CA THR A 139 5.94 -17.34 -4.60
C THR A 139 5.14 -18.64 -4.64
N LEU A 140 3.89 -18.61 -5.10
CA LEU A 140 3.04 -19.79 -5.22
C LEU A 140 3.46 -20.75 -6.34
N TYR A 141 3.66 -20.23 -7.56
CA TYR A 141 3.73 -21.07 -8.76
C TYR A 141 5.15 -21.26 -9.31
N ARG A 142 6.12 -20.43 -8.92
CA ARG A 142 7.52 -20.55 -9.36
C ARG A 142 8.44 -21.03 -8.24
N ILE A 143 8.33 -20.44 -7.06
CA ILE A 143 9.21 -20.74 -5.92
C ILE A 143 8.68 -21.92 -5.11
N GLY A 144 7.35 -21.98 -4.89
CA GLY A 144 6.73 -23.01 -4.06
C GLY A 144 6.97 -22.77 -2.57
N ALA A 145 7.13 -21.51 -2.15
CA ALA A 145 7.29 -21.13 -0.75
C ALA A 145 6.65 -19.77 -0.48
N LEU A 146 6.24 -19.56 0.76
CA LEU A 146 5.48 -18.42 1.25
C LEU A 146 6.26 -17.75 2.37
N CYS A 147 6.22 -16.42 2.39
CA CYS A 147 6.89 -15.62 3.42
C CYS A 147 5.82 -14.98 4.33
N PRO A 148 5.80 -15.31 5.65
CA PRO A 148 4.84 -14.72 6.59
C PRO A 148 4.91 -13.19 6.69
N TYR A 149 6.10 -12.58 6.69
CA TYR A 149 6.19 -11.12 6.70
C TYR A 149 5.71 -10.49 5.39
N CYS A 150 5.94 -11.14 4.26
CA CYS A 150 5.32 -10.71 3.02
C CYS A 150 3.80 -10.75 3.18
N MET A 151 3.20 -11.85 3.67
CA MET A 151 1.75 -11.95 3.96
C MET A 151 1.21 -10.76 4.71
N VAL A 152 1.91 -10.34 5.77
CA VAL A 152 1.54 -9.14 6.51
C VAL A 152 1.55 -7.91 5.60
N VAL A 153 2.61 -7.68 4.83
CA VAL A 153 2.69 -6.55 3.88
C VAL A 153 1.51 -6.51 2.92
N TRP A 154 1.23 -7.59 2.19
CA TRP A 154 0.13 -7.55 1.22
C TRP A 154 -1.26 -7.55 1.86
N SER A 155 -1.40 -8.12 3.06
CA SER A 155 -2.64 -8.02 3.85
C SER A 155 -2.96 -6.58 4.25
N MET A 156 -1.94 -5.71 4.40
CA MET A 156 -2.14 -4.28 4.66
C MET A 156 -2.33 -3.47 3.38
N THR A 157 -1.61 -3.80 2.30
CA THR A 157 -1.65 -3.05 1.03
C THR A 157 -3.05 -3.02 0.40
N ILE A 158 -3.77 -4.14 0.36
CA ILE A 158 -5.08 -4.20 -0.33
C ILE A 158 -6.18 -3.41 0.40
N PRO A 159 -6.39 -3.57 1.73
CA PRO A 159 -7.32 -2.70 2.46
C PRO A 159 -6.91 -1.23 2.41
N LEU A 160 -5.60 -0.94 2.42
CA LEU A 160 -5.11 0.43 2.32
C LEU A 160 -5.44 1.04 0.96
N LEU A 161 -5.34 0.28 -0.14
CA LEU A 161 -5.77 0.72 -1.48
C LEU A 161 -7.24 1.12 -1.47
N VAL A 162 -8.08 0.28 -0.88
CA VAL A 162 -9.51 0.52 -0.78
C VAL A 162 -9.83 1.77 0.04
N VAL A 163 -9.18 1.94 1.20
CA VAL A 163 -9.43 3.09 2.07
C VAL A 163 -8.89 4.39 1.45
N SER A 164 -7.67 4.38 0.92
CA SER A 164 -7.08 5.55 0.23
C SER A 164 -7.88 5.97 -1.01
N ALA A 165 -8.26 5.01 -1.86
CA ALA A 165 -9.13 5.27 -3.02
C ALA A 165 -10.48 5.85 -2.58
N SER A 166 -11.04 5.36 -1.48
CA SER A 166 -12.30 5.87 -0.91
C SER A 166 -12.20 7.30 -0.35
N ILE A 167 -10.99 7.79 -0.10
CA ILE A 167 -10.75 9.18 0.33
C ILE A 167 -10.50 10.05 -0.90
N ALA A 168 -9.68 9.58 -1.84
CA ALA A 168 -9.34 10.30 -3.07
C ALA A 168 -10.55 10.51 -4.00
N LEU A 169 -11.43 9.49 -4.13
CA LEU A 169 -12.55 9.49 -5.08
C LEU A 169 -13.86 10.06 -4.52
N ARG A 170 -13.90 10.56 -3.28
CA ARG A 170 -15.14 11.12 -2.68
C ARG A 170 -15.87 12.16 -3.56
N PRO A 171 -15.16 13.04 -4.27
CA PRO A 171 -15.79 14.08 -5.10
C PRO A 171 -16.52 13.50 -6.32
N LEU A 172 -16.19 12.27 -6.71
CA LEU A 172 -16.87 11.53 -7.78
C LEU A 172 -18.01 10.65 -7.22
N ALA A 173 -18.53 10.91 -6.02
CA ALA A 173 -19.63 10.13 -5.42
C ALA A 173 -20.95 10.14 -6.23
N GLY A 174 -21.07 11.05 -7.21
CA GLY A 174 -22.14 11.05 -8.22
C GLY A 174 -21.93 10.04 -9.36
N ASN A 175 -20.72 9.52 -9.54
CA ASN A 175 -20.43 8.51 -10.56
C ASN A 175 -20.95 7.13 -10.11
N PRO A 176 -21.78 6.44 -10.91
CA PRO A 176 -22.34 5.15 -10.55
C PRO A 176 -21.27 4.09 -10.29
N VAL A 177 -20.14 4.13 -11.01
CA VAL A 177 -19.02 3.20 -10.85
C VAL A 177 -18.33 3.40 -9.50
N ALA A 178 -18.07 4.66 -9.12
CA ALA A 178 -17.48 4.96 -7.82
C ALA A 178 -18.41 4.51 -6.69
N ARG A 179 -19.71 4.75 -6.82
CA ARG A 179 -20.72 4.35 -5.83
C ARG A 179 -20.78 2.83 -5.63
N VAL A 180 -20.78 2.04 -6.70
CA VAL A 180 -20.72 0.57 -6.62
C VAL A 180 -19.44 0.14 -5.92
N LEU A 181 -18.30 0.72 -6.30
CA LEU A 181 -17.01 0.43 -5.68
C LEU A 181 -17.02 0.74 -4.17
N TYR A 182 -17.64 1.85 -3.75
CA TYR A 182 -17.79 2.21 -2.34
C TYR A 182 -18.64 1.20 -1.55
N THR A 183 -19.75 0.75 -2.12
CA THR A 183 -20.67 -0.20 -1.47
C THR A 183 -20.03 -1.58 -1.36
N TRP A 184 -19.37 -2.05 -2.42
CA TRP A 184 -18.78 -3.39 -2.49
C TRP A 184 -17.35 -3.46 -1.98
N ARG A 185 -16.79 -2.35 -1.49
CA ARG A 185 -15.37 -2.24 -1.14
C ARG A 185 -14.87 -3.34 -0.20
N TRP A 186 -15.66 -3.68 0.83
CA TRP A 186 -15.31 -4.73 1.79
C TRP A 186 -15.55 -6.12 1.22
N SER A 187 -16.58 -6.29 0.37
CA SER A 187 -16.82 -7.53 -0.36
C SER A 187 -15.66 -7.84 -1.32
N ILE A 188 -15.10 -6.82 -1.99
CA ILE A 188 -13.94 -6.97 -2.88
C ILE A 188 -12.71 -7.42 -2.07
N VAL A 189 -12.46 -6.79 -0.92
CA VAL A 189 -11.35 -7.18 -0.04
C VAL A 189 -11.54 -8.62 0.46
N ALA A 190 -12.74 -8.96 0.93
CA ALA A 190 -13.05 -10.31 1.43
C ALA A 190 -12.92 -11.36 0.33
N LEU A 191 -13.44 -11.09 -0.88
CA LEU A 191 -13.31 -11.95 -2.05
C LEU A 191 -11.84 -12.17 -2.39
N TRP A 192 -11.04 -11.09 -2.38
CA TRP A 192 -9.62 -11.17 -2.67
C TRP A 192 -8.87 -12.03 -1.64
N PHE A 193 -9.09 -11.82 -0.34
CA PHE A 193 -8.50 -12.65 0.70
C PHE A 193 -8.92 -14.12 0.57
N THR A 194 -10.20 -14.35 0.29
CA THR A 194 -10.73 -15.70 0.07
C THR A 194 -10.04 -16.37 -1.11
N ALA A 195 -9.95 -15.69 -2.25
CA ALA A 195 -9.29 -16.21 -3.46
C ALA A 195 -7.81 -16.55 -3.19
N VAL A 196 -7.10 -15.66 -2.50
CA VAL A 196 -5.71 -15.86 -2.08
C VAL A 196 -5.56 -17.09 -1.17
N ILE A 197 -6.39 -17.20 -0.14
CA ILE A 197 -6.32 -18.30 0.83
C ILE A 197 -6.62 -19.61 0.12
N LEU A 198 -7.64 -19.65 -0.74
CA LEU A 198 -7.95 -20.82 -1.55
C LEU A 198 -6.79 -21.20 -2.47
N MET A 199 -6.14 -20.24 -3.13
CA MET A 199 -4.96 -20.50 -3.96
C MET A 199 -3.81 -21.11 -3.13
N ILE A 200 -3.56 -20.61 -1.92
CA ILE A 200 -2.55 -21.17 -1.00
C ILE A 200 -2.94 -22.62 -0.60
N LEU A 201 -4.18 -22.83 -0.17
CA LEU A 201 -4.66 -24.14 0.28
C LEU A 201 -4.58 -25.19 -0.83
N VAL A 202 -5.05 -24.86 -2.03
CA VAL A 202 -5.00 -25.76 -3.20
C VAL A 202 -3.56 -26.06 -3.58
N ARG A 203 -2.69 -25.05 -3.61
CA ARG A 203 -1.29 -25.23 -4.03
C ARG A 203 -0.49 -26.13 -3.07
N PHE A 204 -0.73 -26.00 -1.76
CA PHE A 204 0.01 -26.72 -0.72
C PHE A 204 -0.78 -27.89 -0.12
N TRP A 205 -1.87 -28.32 -0.76
CA TRP A 205 -2.78 -29.36 -0.25
C TRP A 205 -2.06 -30.67 0.13
N ASN A 206 -1.13 -31.12 -0.73
CA ASN A 206 -0.34 -32.33 -0.49
C ASN A 206 0.55 -32.22 0.75
N TYR A 207 1.00 -31.01 1.12
CA TYR A 207 1.76 -30.81 2.35
C TYR A 207 0.82 -30.85 3.57
N TRP A 208 -0.29 -30.10 3.53
CA TRP A 208 -1.24 -30.05 4.66
C TRP A 208 -1.87 -31.41 4.99
N SER A 209 -2.18 -32.20 3.96
CA SER A 209 -2.74 -33.56 4.12
C SER A 209 -1.77 -34.55 4.77
N THR A 210 -0.46 -34.25 4.81
CA THR A 210 0.51 -35.09 5.55
C THR A 210 0.64 -34.71 7.03
N LEU A 211 0.03 -33.61 7.48
CA LEU A 211 0.00 -33.18 8.88
C LEU A 211 -1.27 -33.62 9.64
N ILE A 212 -2.25 -34.18 8.93
CA ILE A 212 -3.51 -34.75 9.48
C ILE A 212 -3.35 -36.26 9.51
#